data_AF-A0A1E4IIT7-F1
#
_entry.id   AF-A0A1E4IIT7-F1
#
_cell.length_a   1.000
_cell.length_b   1.000
_cell.length_c   1.000
_cell.angle_alpha   90.00
_cell.angle_beta   90.00
_cell.angle_gamma   90.00
#
_symmetry.space_group_name_H-M   'P 1'
#
loop_
_entity.id
_entity.type
_entity.pdbx_description
1 polymer ?
#
loop_
_entity_poly.entity_id
_entity_poly.type
_entity_poly.pdbx_seq_one_letter_code
_entity_poly.pdbx_strand_id
1 'polypeptide(L)'
;MRDCLDRIDEYTARQRTTFMTSRLVQDAVVRNLQTLTESSQRLSAAAKALEPSVPWRELSGFRNVIVHGYLGLDLEVIWSVVSRELPALGAALERLAAACVRASGADDPAA
;
A
#
# COMPACT_ATOMS: atom_id res chain seq x y z
N MET A 1 -5.04 -5.05 1.35
CA MET A 1 -3.87 -4.13 1.28
C MET A 1 -2.58 -4.89 1.09
N ARG A 2 -2.25 -5.87 1.96
CA ARG A 2 -1.05 -6.70 1.83
C ARG A 2 -0.97 -7.42 0.47
N ASP A 3 -2.05 -8.07 0.04
CA ASP A 3 -2.10 -8.72 -1.27
C ASP A 3 -1.78 -7.78 -2.44
N CYS A 4 -2.12 -6.48 -2.33
CA CYS A 4 -1.77 -5.50 -3.36
C CYS A 4 -0.27 -5.21 -3.37
N LEU A 5 0.37 -5.13 -2.20
CA LEU A 5 1.82 -4.97 -2.08
C LEU A 5 2.53 -6.19 -2.64
N ASP A 6 2.09 -7.39 -2.27
CA ASP A 6 2.70 -8.65 -2.70
C ASP A 6 2.62 -8.80 -4.23
N ARG A 7 1.48 -8.48 -4.84
CA ARG A 7 1.32 -8.47 -6.31
C ARG A 7 2.20 -7.42 -6.98
N ILE A 8 2.35 -6.23 -6.41
CA ILE A 8 3.24 -5.20 -6.96
C ILE A 8 4.69 -5.69 -6.94
N ASP A 9 5.13 -6.27 -5.83
CA ASP A 9 6.47 -6.86 -5.71
C ASP A 9 6.67 -8.00 -6.71
N GLU A 10 5.69 -8.89 -6.85
CA GLU A 10 5.70 -10.00 -7.81
C GLU A 10 5.82 -9.51 -9.25
N TYR A 11 4.92 -8.61 -9.69
CA TYR A 11 4.87 -8.16 -11.08
C TYR A 11 6.08 -7.32 -11.48
N THR A 12 6.63 -6.57 -10.54
CA THR A 12 7.84 -5.78 -10.80
C THR A 12 9.11 -6.63 -10.66
N ALA A 13 9.04 -7.80 -10.01
CA ALA A 13 10.18 -8.55 -9.53
C ALA A 13 11.18 -7.66 -8.75
N ARG A 14 10.67 -6.58 -8.13
CA ARG A 14 11.45 -5.48 -7.51
C ARG A 14 12.50 -4.84 -8.42
N GLN A 15 12.29 -4.90 -9.73
CA GLN A 15 13.21 -4.35 -10.74
C GLN A 15 12.56 -3.20 -11.50
N ARG A 16 13.22 -2.04 -11.47
CA ARG A 16 12.77 -0.84 -12.19
C ARG A 16 12.61 -1.11 -13.68
N THR A 17 13.55 -1.85 -14.26
CA THR A 17 13.54 -2.21 -15.69
C THR A 17 12.28 -2.96 -16.08
N THR A 18 11.88 -3.97 -15.30
CA THR A 18 10.63 -4.74 -15.52
C THR A 18 9.40 -3.84 -15.53
N PHE A 19 9.33 -2.88 -14.60
CA PHE A 19 8.25 -1.90 -14.58
C PHE A 19 8.30 -0.94 -15.77
N MET A 20 9.46 -0.38 -16.10
CA MET A 20 9.58 0.65 -17.14
C MET A 20 9.38 0.12 -18.57
N THR A 21 9.67 -1.15 -18.83
CA THR A 21 9.60 -1.72 -20.19
C THR A 21 8.32 -2.47 -20.49
N SER A 22 7.45 -2.70 -19.49
CA SER A 22 6.21 -3.48 -19.67
C SER A 22 4.98 -2.67 -19.29
N ARG A 23 4.20 -2.27 -20.31
CA ARG A 23 2.89 -1.62 -20.11
C ARG A 23 1.93 -2.47 -19.29
N LEU A 24 1.95 -3.79 -19.49
CA LEU A 24 1.15 -4.72 -18.69
C LEU A 24 1.50 -4.64 -17.20
N VAL A 25 2.80 -4.57 -16.87
CA VAL A 25 3.25 -4.42 -15.48
C VAL A 25 2.86 -3.04 -14.94
N GLN A 26 2.99 -1.98 -15.75
CA GLN A 26 2.57 -0.62 -15.36
C GLN A 26 1.08 -0.58 -15.00
N ASP A 27 0.22 -1.10 -15.87
CA ASP A 27 -1.23 -1.15 -15.66
C ASP A 27 -1.58 -1.96 -14.42
N ALA A 28 -0.93 -3.12 -14.24
CA ALA A 28 -1.13 -3.98 -13.08
C ALA A 28 -0.71 -3.30 -11.77
N VAL A 29 0.43 -2.61 -11.75
CA VAL A 29 0.91 -1.87 -10.59
C VAL A 29 -0.03 -0.71 -10.26
N VAL A 30 -0.41 0.09 -11.25
CA VAL A 30 -1.35 1.21 -11.11
C VAL A 30 -2.69 0.74 -10.53
N ARG A 31 -3.23 -0.38 -11.04
CA ARG A 31 -4.47 -0.97 -10.52
C ARG A 31 -4.35 -1.41 -9.06
N ASN A 32 -3.22 -2.00 -8.67
CA ASN A 32 -3.00 -2.41 -7.29
C ASN A 32 -2.81 -1.21 -6.36
N LEU A 33 -2.15 -0.14 -6.82
CA LEU A 33 -2.04 1.12 -6.05
C LEU A 33 -3.41 1.76 -5.81
N GLN A 34 -4.28 1.83 -6.83
CA GLN A 34 -5.66 2.31 -6.65
C GLN A 34 -6.44 1.47 -5.63
N THR A 35 -6.33 0.15 -5.72
CA THR A 35 -7.02 -0.77 -4.81
C THR A 35 -6.50 -0.65 -3.38
N LEU A 36 -5.18 -0.50 -3.23
CA LEU A 36 -4.52 -0.31 -1.94
C LEU A 36 -4.94 1.00 -1.28
N THR A 37 -4.94 2.10 -2.02
CA THR A 37 -5.32 3.44 -1.51
C THR A 37 -6.80 3.47 -1.10
N GLU A 38 -7.69 2.90 -1.90
CA GLU A 38 -9.11 2.70 -1.56
C GLU A 38 -9.28 1.89 -0.26
N SER A 39 -8.54 0.78 -0.14
CA SER A 39 -8.61 -0.08 1.06
C SER A 39 -8.12 0.66 2.31
N SER A 40 -7.12 1.52 2.20
CA SER A 40 -6.57 2.30 3.32
C SER A 40 -7.61 3.23 3.95
N GLN A 41 -8.58 3.70 3.17
CA GLN A 41 -9.65 4.58 3.65
C GLN A 41 -10.55 3.86 4.64
N ARG A 42 -10.75 2.54 4.46
CA ARG A 42 -11.60 1.69 5.29
C ARG A 42 -10.99 1.31 6.64
N LEU A 43 -9.69 1.57 6.86
CA LEU A 43 -9.08 1.39 8.17
C LEU A 43 -9.74 2.32 9.19
N SER A 44 -10.02 1.80 10.38
CA SER A 44 -10.61 2.58 11.47
C SER A 44 -9.67 3.69 11.94
N ALA A 45 -10.22 4.74 12.56
CA ALA A 45 -9.41 5.81 13.14
C ALA A 45 -8.44 5.27 14.21
N ALA A 46 -8.89 4.29 15.02
CA ALA A 46 -8.05 3.62 16.01
C ALA A 46 -6.86 2.89 15.36
N ALA A 47 -7.10 2.14 14.27
CA ALA A 47 -6.02 1.47 13.55
C ALA A 47 -5.03 2.47 12.95
N LYS A 48 -5.51 3.55 12.32
CA LYS A 48 -4.65 4.61 11.77
C LYS A 48 -3.81 5.29 12.86
N ALA A 49 -4.37 5.49 14.05
CA ALA A 49 -3.68 6.11 15.19
C ALA A 49 -2.52 5.27 15.75
N LEU A 50 -2.52 3.95 15.54
CA LEU A 50 -1.41 3.08 15.94
C LEU A 50 -0.16 3.24 15.06
N GLU A 51 -0.31 3.79 13.85
CA GLU A 51 0.78 4.02 12.90
C GLU A 51 0.74 5.48 12.41
N PRO A 52 1.07 6.46 13.28
CA PRO A 52 0.98 7.89 12.95
C PRO A 52 2.06 8.34 11.96
N SER A 53 3.12 7.57 11.78
CA SER A 53 4.16 7.84 10.78
C SER A 53 3.70 7.59 9.34
N VAL A 54 2.61 6.84 9.15
CA VAL A 54 2.03 6.64 7.83
C VAL A 54 1.12 7.83 7.51
N PRO A 55 1.34 8.54 6.38
CA PRO A 55 0.54 9.70 6.01
C PRO A 55 -0.80 9.26 5.39
N TRP A 56 -1.70 8.71 6.22
CA TRP A 56 -2.96 8.10 5.78
C TRP A 56 -3.85 9.02 4.92
N ARG A 57 -3.81 10.32 5.19
CA ARG A 57 -4.54 11.34 4.41
C ARG A 57 -3.96 11.48 3.00
N GLU A 58 -2.64 11.56 2.87
CA GLU A 58 -1.96 11.68 1.59
C GLU A 58 -2.12 10.38 0.78
N LEU A 59 -2.00 9.21 1.43
CA LEU A 59 -2.25 7.92 0.79
C LEU A 59 -3.68 7.83 0.24
N SER A 60 -4.67 8.35 0.96
CA SER A 60 -6.05 8.40 0.49
C SER A 60 -6.22 9.37 -0.71
N GLY A 61 -5.52 10.51 -0.68
CA GLY A 61 -5.53 11.51 -1.75
C GLY A 61 -4.80 11.05 -3.03
N PHE A 62 -3.81 10.18 -2.90
CA PHE A 62 -3.03 9.65 -4.03
C PHE A 62 -3.90 8.91 -5.05
N ARG A 63 -5.03 8.32 -4.63
CA ARG A 63 -6.03 7.74 -5.55
C ARG A 63 -6.48 8.73 -6.61
N ASN A 64 -6.75 9.98 -6.23
CA ASN A 64 -7.23 11.00 -7.15
C ASN A 64 -6.15 11.38 -8.17
N VAL A 65 -4.88 11.40 -7.74
CA VAL A 65 -3.73 11.61 -8.64
C VAL A 65 -3.63 10.48 -9.65
N ILE A 66 -3.76 9.22 -9.22
CA ILE A 66 -3.68 8.07 -10.13
C ILE A 66 -4.86 8.03 -11.11
N VAL A 67 -6.08 8.26 -10.64
CA VAL A 67 -7.30 8.15 -11.46
C VAL A 67 -7.41 9.31 -12.46
N HIS A 68 -7.10 10.54 -12.05
CA HIS A 68 -7.15 11.69 -12.96
C HIS A 68 -5.90 11.82 -13.84
N GLY A 69 -4.78 11.20 -13.44
CA GLY A 69 -3.54 11.20 -14.21
C GLY A 69 -3.47 10.14 -15.33
N TYR A 70 -4.50 9.32 -15.54
CA TYR A 70 -4.46 8.12 -16.41
C TYR A 70 -3.99 8.35 -17.87
N LEU A 71 -3.99 9.59 -18.37
CA LEU A 71 -3.48 9.97 -19.70
C LEU A 71 -2.04 10.53 -19.70
N GLY A 72 -1.37 10.61 -18.54
CA GLY A 72 -0.06 11.25 -18.38
C GLY A 72 0.61 11.02 -17.03
N LEU A 73 0.43 9.84 -16.43
CA LEU A 73 1.13 9.49 -15.19
C LEU A 73 2.63 9.46 -15.43
N ASP A 74 3.38 10.17 -14.59
CA ASP A 74 4.83 10.08 -14.57
C ASP A 74 5.24 8.73 -13.96
N LEU A 75 5.73 7.83 -14.82
CA LEU A 75 6.17 6.49 -14.41
C LEU A 75 7.34 6.54 -13.42
N GLU A 76 8.17 7.58 -13.44
CA GLU A 76 9.24 7.75 -12.45
C GLU A 76 8.67 8.03 -11.07
N VAL A 77 7.61 8.84 -10.99
CA VAL A 77 6.91 9.11 -9.73
C VAL A 77 6.27 7.82 -9.21
N ILE A 78 5.58 7.06 -10.07
CA ILE A 78 5.00 5.78 -9.66
C ILE A 78 6.07 4.80 -9.17
N TRP A 79 7.18 4.69 -9.89
CA TRP A 79 8.28 3.82 -9.46
C TRP A 79 8.92 4.28 -8.15
N SER A 80 9.05 5.59 -7.93
CA SER A 80 9.52 6.14 -6.66
C SER A 80 8.61 5.73 -5.51
N VAL A 81 7.28 5.81 -5.70
CA VAL A 81 6.30 5.35 -4.70
C VAL A 81 6.48 3.85 -4.42
N VAL A 82 6.57 3.02 -5.48
CA VAL A 82 6.74 1.57 -5.36
C VAL A 82 8.02 1.20 -4.60
N SER A 83 9.14 1.84 -4.94
CA SER A 83 10.45 1.48 -4.40
C SER A 83 10.77 2.08 -3.03
N ARG A 84 10.17 3.23 -2.68
CA ARG A 84 10.52 3.98 -1.46
C ARG A 84 9.42 3.99 -0.41
N GLU A 85 8.17 4.18 -0.82
CA GLU A 85 7.06 4.41 0.10
C GLU A 85 6.34 3.10 0.47
N LEU A 86 6.13 2.21 -0.50
CA LEU A 86 5.43 0.94 -0.26
C LEU A 86 6.12 0.02 0.75
N PRO A 87 7.46 -0.10 0.81
CA PRO A 87 8.11 -0.94 1.83
C PRO A 87 7.80 -0.47 3.27
N ALA A 88 7.82 0.85 3.50
CA ALA A 88 7.49 1.42 4.81
C ALA A 88 6.03 1.18 5.18
N LEU A 89 5.12 1.32 4.21
CA LEU A 89 3.71 0.99 4.40
C LEU A 89 3.51 -0.50 4.70
N GLY A 90 4.21 -1.39 4.00
CA GLY A 90 4.18 -2.83 4.25
C GLY A 90 4.55 -3.17 5.69
N ALA A 91 5.66 -2.61 6.18
CA ALA A 91 6.09 -2.80 7.57
C ALA A 91 5.04 -2.29 8.59
N ALA A 92 4.39 -1.16 8.31
CA ALA A 92 3.31 -0.64 9.15
C ALA A 92 2.09 -1.57 9.18
N LEU A 93 1.69 -2.12 8.03
CA LEU A 93 0.58 -3.08 7.95
C LEU A 93 0.88 -4.37 8.71
N GLU A 94 2.14 -4.83 8.71
CA GLU A 94 2.61 -5.97 9.53
C GLU A 94 2.43 -5.70 11.02
N ARG A 95 2.84 -4.52 11.49
CA ARG A 95 2.70 -4.13 12.91
C ARG A 95 1.23 -3.98 13.31
N LEU A 96 0.39 -3.41 12.46
CA LEU A 96 -1.07 -3.34 12.68
C LEU A 96 -1.70 -4.72 12.78
N ALA A 97 -1.35 -5.64 11.89
CA ALA A 97 -1.85 -7.02 11.93
C ALA A 97 -1.43 -7.72 13.23
N ALA A 98 -0.16 -7.58 13.63
CA ALA A 98 0.35 -8.14 14.87
C ALA A 98 -0.31 -7.53 16.12
N ALA A 99 -0.63 -6.24 16.11
CA ALA A 99 -1.35 -5.57 17.19
C ALA A 99 -2.80 -6.07 17.32
N CYS A 100 -3.47 -6.34 16.20
CA CYS A 100 -4.83 -6.91 16.18
C CYS A 100 -4.85 -8.32 16.79
N VAL A 101 -3.88 -9.18 16.42
CA VAL A 101 -3.76 -10.53 16.99
C VAL A 101 -3.52 -10.49 18.50
N ARG A 102 -2.70 -9.55 19.00
CA ARG A 102 -2.48 -9.38 20.45
C ARG A 102 -3.71 -8.85 21.18
N ALA A 103 -4.50 -7.97 20.56
CA ALA A 103 -5.74 -7.47 21.14
C ALA A 103 -6.83 -8.56 21.21
N SER A 104 -6.89 -9.46 20.23
CA SER A 104 -7.80 -10.62 20.26
C SER A 104 -7.31 -11.78 21.12
N GLY A 105 -6.00 -11.87 21.38
CA GLY A 105 -5.41 -12.86 22.28
C GLY A 105 -5.31 -12.43 23.75
N ALA A 106 -5.65 -11.18 24.08
CA ALA A 106 -5.69 -10.66 25.44
C ALA A 106 -7.05 -10.89 26.15
N ASP A 107 -8.00 -11.57 25.50
CA ASP A 107 -9.28 -12.03 26.08
C ASP A 107 -9.18 -13.42 26.73
N ASP A 108 -7.98 -13.90 27.04
CA ASP A 108 -7.81 -15.04 27.98
C ASP A 108 -7.04 -14.61 29.23
N PRO A 109 -7.72 -13.97 30.21
CA PRO A 109 -7.20 -13.83 31.55
C PRO A 109 -7.58 -15.08 32.36
N ALA A 110 -6.85 -16.18 32.12
CA ALA A 110 -6.77 -17.36 32.97
C ALA A 110 -8.04 -18.24 33.12
N ALA A 111 -7.71 -19.52 33.32
CA ALA A 111 -8.35 -20.50 34.22
C ALA A 111 -9.17 -21.61 33.55
#